data_AF-A0A811KP25-F1
#
_entry.id   AF-A0A811KP25-F1
#
_cell.length_a   1.000
_cell.length_b   1.000
_cell.length_c   1.000
_cell.angle_alpha   90.00
_cell.angle_beta   90.00
_cell.angle_gamma   90.00
#
_symmetry.space_group_name_H-M   'P 1'
#
loop_
_entity.id
_entity.type
_entity.pdbx_description
1 polymer ?
#
loop_
_entity_poly.entity_id
_entity_poly.type
_entity_poly.pdbx_seq_one_letter_code
_entity_poly.pdbx_strand_id
1 'polypeptide(L)'
;MLCIIAMSNALFCFVELNLQHIMHMMDQVLVMSSMSTEAMLQPKYYQYTFFLTMFLLTNFVTFLPTTFSYRYQLVKDPINSRTWGFFIKQVSPALLSSALCGYLCAKAIICPTEAEAEHIISLIPPEMRVAQHLQIVYIVDFNQFNSKMSIWALWVVCLISTLTTIAYWIESHHRVVQNRLASGKTLKINTQFRIGLVPIFVTPSMKDVIPVEKTDEEMVEG
;
A
#
# COMPACT_ATOMS: atom_id res chain seq x y z
N MET A 1 -1.63 -4.14 -14.73
CA MET A 1 -1.03 -3.73 -13.45
C MET A 1 -1.61 -2.43 -12.93
N LEU A 2 -1.49 -1.30 -13.65
CA LEU A 2 -2.05 -0.01 -13.21
C LEU A 2 -3.54 -0.06 -12.86
N CYS A 3 -4.37 -0.75 -13.66
CA CYS A 3 -5.79 -0.91 -13.35
C CYS A 3 -6.03 -1.64 -12.02
N ILE A 4 -5.21 -2.65 -11.69
CA ILE A 4 -5.34 -3.42 -10.43
C ILE A 4 -5.04 -2.53 -9.24
N ILE A 5 -3.98 -1.73 -9.32
CA ILE A 5 -3.60 -0.77 -8.27
C ILE A 5 -4.68 0.31 -8.14
N ALA A 6 -5.14 0.86 -9.26
CA ALA A 6 -6.20 1.88 -9.27
C ALA A 6 -7.51 1.35 -8.65
N MET A 7 -7.90 0.11 -8.97
CA MET A 7 -9.07 -0.54 -8.37
C MET A 7 -8.87 -0.76 -6.87
N SER A 8 -7.69 -1.20 -6.43
CA SER A 8 -7.38 -1.36 -5.00
C SER A 8 -7.44 -0.03 -4.26
N ASN A 9 -6.90 1.05 -4.84
CA ASN A 9 -6.94 2.39 -4.25
C ASN A 9 -8.37 2.92 -4.20
N ALA A 10 -9.15 2.76 -5.26
CA ALA A 10 -10.55 3.15 -5.30
C ALA A 10 -11.37 2.41 -4.23
N LEU A 11 -11.12 1.09 -4.08
CA LEU A 11 -11.77 0.29 -3.06
C LEU A 11 -11.35 0.70 -1.65
N PHE A 12 -10.06 0.98 -1.42
CA PHE A 12 -9.57 1.51 -0.14
C PHE A 12 -10.22 2.85 0.19
N CYS A 13 -10.22 3.81 -0.74
CA CYS A 13 -10.86 5.10 -0.53
C CYS A 13 -12.36 4.95 -0.23
N PHE A 14 -13.05 4.06 -0.95
CA PHE A 14 -14.45 3.77 -0.66
C PHE A 14 -14.64 3.22 0.76
N VAL A 15 -13.82 2.26 1.19
CA VAL A 15 -13.90 1.67 2.53
C VAL A 15 -13.59 2.72 3.60
N GLU A 16 -12.50 3.48 3.47
CA GLU A 16 -12.11 4.51 4.44
C GLU A 16 -13.13 5.64 4.57
N LEU A 17 -13.70 6.10 3.46
CA LEU A 17 -14.76 7.11 3.49
C LEU A 17 -16.00 6.63 4.26
N ASN A 18 -16.27 5.33 4.26
CA ASN A 18 -17.42 4.75 4.95
C ASN A 18 -17.13 4.31 6.39
N LEU A 19 -15.86 4.06 6.75
CA LEU A 19 -15.47 3.50 8.05
C LEU A 19 -14.81 4.50 9.01
N GLN A 20 -14.31 5.65 8.54
CA GLN A 20 -13.68 6.75 9.31
C GLN A 20 -13.57 6.56 10.84
N HIS A 21 -12.34 6.32 11.30
CA HIS A 21 -12.01 6.18 12.72
C HIS A 21 -11.33 7.42 13.26
N ILE A 22 -11.68 7.76 14.51
CA ILE A 22 -10.87 8.64 15.35
C ILE A 22 -10.07 7.74 16.30
N MET A 23 -8.75 7.94 16.27
CA MET A 23 -7.81 7.18 17.08
C MET A 23 -7.32 8.01 18.25
N HIS A 24 -7.40 7.43 19.45
CA HIS A 24 -6.83 8.00 20.67
C HIS A 24 -5.83 7.04 21.29
N MET A 25 -4.66 7.54 21.68
CA MET A 25 -3.62 6.74 22.30
C MET A 25 -3.55 7.05 23.80
N MET A 26 -3.67 6.02 24.64
CA MET A 26 -3.61 6.14 26.10
C MET A 26 -2.85 4.96 26.69
N ASP A 27 -1.76 5.19 27.41
CA ASP A 27 -1.03 4.15 28.15
C ASP A 27 -0.86 2.82 27.40
N GLN A 28 -0.40 2.89 26.15
CA GLN A 28 -0.18 1.73 25.27
C GLN A 28 -1.44 1.02 24.76
N VAL A 29 -2.63 1.59 25.01
CA VAL A 29 -3.90 1.20 24.40
C VAL A 29 -4.31 2.22 23.34
N LEU A 30 -4.55 1.75 22.12
CA LEU A 30 -5.13 2.52 21.05
C LEU A 30 -6.65 2.32 21.05
N VAL A 31 -7.39 3.38 21.29
CA VAL A 31 -8.85 3.39 21.30
C VAL A 31 -9.34 3.88 19.94
N MET A 32 -10.17 3.09 19.27
CA MET A 32 -10.81 3.50 18.02
C MET A 32 -12.28 3.79 18.25
N SER A 33 -12.66 5.03 17.94
CA SER A 33 -14.04 5.47 17.92
C SER A 33 -14.48 5.68 16.47
N SER A 34 -15.68 5.24 16.13
CA SER A 34 -16.24 5.44 14.79
C SER A 34 -17.18 6.63 14.78
N MET A 35 -17.11 7.41 13.69
CA MET A 35 -18.11 8.43 13.35
C MET A 35 -18.93 8.05 12.12
N SER A 36 -18.81 6.81 11.69
CA SER A 36 -19.14 6.41 10.33
C SER A 36 -20.22 5.33 10.31
N THR A 37 -20.49 4.76 9.13
CA THR A 37 -21.46 3.67 8.99
C THR A 37 -21.08 2.42 9.79
N GLU A 38 -19.83 2.31 10.22
CA GLU A 38 -19.39 1.22 11.08
C GLU A 38 -20.11 1.19 12.43
N ALA A 39 -20.48 2.36 12.97
CA ALA A 39 -21.27 2.49 14.20
C ALA A 39 -22.64 1.79 14.11
N MET A 40 -23.18 1.62 12.89
CA MET A 40 -24.45 0.93 12.64
C MET A 40 -24.30 -0.59 12.54
N LEU A 41 -23.07 -1.11 12.48
CA LEU A 41 -22.81 -2.54 12.37
C LEU A 41 -22.89 -3.22 13.74
N GLN A 42 -23.32 -4.48 13.75
CA GLN A 42 -23.25 -5.29 14.95
C GLN A 42 -21.77 -5.55 15.32
N PRO A 43 -21.40 -5.60 16.62
CA PRO A 43 -20.00 -5.76 17.05
C PRO A 43 -19.27 -6.98 16.47
N LYS A 44 -20.01 -8.06 16.18
CA LYS A 44 -19.46 -9.26 15.51
C LYS A 44 -18.85 -8.97 14.14
N TYR A 45 -19.22 -7.86 13.49
CA TYR A 45 -18.73 -7.47 12.17
C TYR A 45 -17.47 -6.60 12.21
N TYR A 46 -17.10 -6.02 13.35
CA TYR A 46 -15.97 -5.10 13.48
C TYR A 46 -14.63 -5.74 13.12
N GLN A 47 -14.46 -7.04 13.40
CA GLN A 47 -13.26 -7.78 12.97
C GLN A 47 -13.15 -7.87 11.45
N TYR A 48 -14.26 -7.96 10.73
CA TYR A 48 -14.26 -8.06 9.28
C TYR A 48 -14.05 -6.71 8.60
N THR A 49 -14.61 -5.63 9.16
CA THR A 49 -14.34 -4.27 8.66
C THR A 49 -12.88 -3.92 8.88
N PHE A 50 -12.34 -4.17 10.06
CA PHE A 50 -10.92 -3.93 10.34
C PHE A 50 -9.99 -4.80 9.49
N PHE A 51 -10.33 -6.08 9.29
CA PHE A 51 -9.63 -6.96 8.35
C PHE A 51 -9.58 -6.34 6.96
N LEU A 52 -10.73 -5.89 6.43
CA LEU A 52 -10.83 -5.34 5.08
C LEU A 52 -9.99 -4.06 4.96
N THR A 53 -10.07 -3.16 5.93
CA THR A 53 -9.28 -1.94 5.97
C THR A 53 -7.78 -2.25 5.97
N MET A 54 -7.32 -3.11 6.87
CA MET A 54 -5.90 -3.46 6.98
C MET A 54 -5.40 -4.25 5.76
N PHE A 55 -6.23 -5.11 5.17
CA PHE A 55 -5.94 -5.80 3.91
C PHE A 55 -5.70 -4.81 2.76
N LEU A 56 -6.62 -3.86 2.58
CA LEU A 56 -6.54 -2.87 1.52
C LEU A 56 -5.38 -1.89 1.75
N LEU A 57 -5.14 -1.49 3.00
CA LEU A 57 -3.99 -0.67 3.38
C LEU A 57 -2.66 -1.39 3.09
N THR A 58 -2.57 -2.68 3.41
CA THR A 58 -1.35 -3.46 3.18
C THR A 58 -1.07 -3.69 1.69
N ASN A 59 -2.11 -3.72 0.83
CA ASN A 59 -1.95 -3.80 -0.63
C ASN A 59 -1.11 -2.67 -1.21
N PHE A 60 -1.12 -1.46 -0.61
CA PHE A 60 -0.27 -0.37 -1.07
C PHE A 60 1.22 -0.74 -1.03
N VAL A 61 1.63 -1.46 0.01
CA VAL A 61 3.03 -1.83 0.21
C VAL A 61 3.35 -3.13 -0.54
N THR A 62 2.48 -4.13 -0.50
CA THR A 62 2.73 -5.44 -1.12
C THR A 62 2.62 -5.41 -2.65
N PHE A 63 1.90 -4.44 -3.25
CA PHE A 63 1.89 -4.25 -4.70
C PHE A 63 3.10 -3.51 -5.27
N LEU A 64 3.93 -2.87 -4.43
CA LEU A 64 5.19 -2.28 -4.87
C LEU A 64 6.10 -3.32 -5.54
N PRO A 65 6.49 -4.44 -4.88
CA PRO A 65 7.37 -5.43 -5.51
C PRO A 65 6.76 -6.03 -6.78
N THR A 66 5.44 -6.26 -6.80
CA THR A 66 4.70 -6.73 -7.98
C THR A 66 4.80 -5.75 -9.16
N THR A 67 4.72 -4.44 -8.88
CA THR A 67 4.84 -3.39 -9.90
C THR A 67 6.25 -3.32 -10.48
N PHE A 68 7.28 -3.37 -9.63
CA PHE A 68 8.67 -3.32 -10.07
C PHE A 68 9.11 -4.62 -10.76
N SER A 69 8.61 -5.77 -10.31
CA SER A 69 8.79 -7.05 -11.00
C SER A 69 8.17 -7.05 -12.40
N TYR A 70 6.97 -6.47 -12.56
CA TYR A 70 6.36 -6.29 -13.88
C TYR A 70 7.22 -5.41 -14.80
N ARG A 71 7.80 -4.31 -14.29
CA ARG A 71 8.72 -3.46 -15.07
C ARG A 71 9.97 -4.22 -15.49
N TYR A 72 10.56 -4.96 -14.57
CA TYR A 72 11.71 -5.79 -14.84
C TYR A 72 11.39 -6.80 -15.96
N GLN A 73 10.26 -7.50 -15.85
CA GLN A 73 9.86 -8.48 -16.87
C GLN A 73 9.54 -7.83 -18.20
N LEU A 74 8.95 -6.64 -18.22
CA LEU A 74 8.67 -5.90 -19.46
C LEU A 74 9.96 -5.57 -20.25
N VAL A 75 11.06 -5.28 -19.53
CA VAL A 75 12.38 -5.02 -20.14
C VAL A 75 13.07 -6.32 -20.54
N LYS A 76 12.91 -7.39 -19.76
CA LYS A 76 13.57 -8.68 -19.99
C LYS A 76 12.90 -9.52 -21.09
N ASP A 77 11.58 -9.63 -21.06
CA ASP A 77 10.76 -10.44 -21.97
C ASP A 77 9.33 -9.86 -22.05
N PRO A 78 9.08 -8.95 -23.01
CA PRO A 78 7.81 -8.24 -23.12
C PRO A 78 6.64 -9.14 -23.52
N ILE A 79 6.89 -10.27 -24.21
CA ILE A 79 5.83 -11.18 -24.67
C ILE A 79 5.24 -11.90 -23.46
N ASN A 80 6.10 -12.46 -22.61
CA ASN A 80 5.67 -13.18 -21.42
C ASN A 80 5.06 -12.23 -20.36
N SER A 81 5.55 -10.99 -20.26
CA SER A 81 5.06 -9.98 -19.31
C SER A 81 3.56 -9.65 -19.45
N ARG A 82 2.97 -9.91 -20.63
CA ARG A 82 1.56 -9.62 -20.93
C ARG A 82 0.63 -10.80 -20.68
N THR A 83 1.16 -11.95 -20.29
CA THR A 83 0.35 -13.14 -20.04
C THR A 83 -0.37 -13.05 -18.69
N TRP A 84 -1.62 -13.52 -18.63
CA TRP A 84 -2.37 -13.62 -17.38
C TRP A 84 -1.66 -14.46 -16.31
N GLY A 85 -0.97 -15.53 -16.73
CA GLY A 85 -0.18 -16.37 -15.83
C GLY A 85 0.93 -15.61 -15.11
N PHE A 86 1.58 -14.64 -15.77
CA PHE A 86 2.55 -13.76 -15.11
C PHE A 86 1.86 -12.86 -14.07
N PHE A 87 0.75 -12.20 -14.43
CA PHE A 87 0.03 -11.32 -13.50
C PHE A 87 -0.44 -12.06 -12.25
N ILE A 88 -1.03 -13.25 -12.40
CA ILE A 88 -1.49 -14.06 -11.27
C ILE A 88 -0.32 -14.44 -10.36
N LYS A 89 0.80 -14.89 -10.93
CA LYS A 89 2.01 -15.25 -10.15
C LYS A 89 2.58 -14.09 -9.34
N GLN A 90 2.42 -12.84 -9.81
CA GLN A 90 2.96 -11.66 -9.11
C GLN A 90 1.96 -11.03 -8.14
N VAL A 91 0.66 -11.05 -8.46
CA VAL A 91 -0.39 -10.41 -7.64
C VAL A 91 -0.84 -11.32 -6.51
N SER A 92 -0.95 -12.64 -6.72
CA SER A 92 -1.43 -13.57 -5.70
C SER A 92 -0.57 -13.57 -4.42
N PRO A 93 0.77 -13.59 -4.47
CA PRO A 93 1.58 -13.51 -3.26
C PRO A 93 1.36 -12.20 -2.49
N ALA A 94 1.23 -11.08 -3.20
CA ALA A 94 0.96 -9.78 -2.58
C ALA A 94 -0.39 -9.76 -1.85
N LEU A 95 -1.44 -10.26 -2.51
CA LEU A 95 -2.77 -10.40 -1.90
C LEU A 95 -2.75 -11.34 -0.69
N LEU A 96 -2.03 -12.46 -0.77
CA LEU A 96 -1.91 -13.41 0.34
C LEU A 96 -1.16 -12.80 1.53
N SER A 97 -0.07 -12.07 1.29
CA SER A 97 0.66 -11.35 2.33
C SER A 97 -0.20 -10.27 2.99
N SER A 98 -0.95 -9.50 2.19
CA SER A 98 -1.91 -8.52 2.72
C SER A 98 -3.02 -9.17 3.53
N ALA A 99 -3.56 -10.30 3.07
CA ALA A 99 -4.62 -11.03 3.76
C ALA A 99 -4.12 -11.61 5.10
N LEU A 100 -2.88 -12.13 5.13
CA LEU A 100 -2.25 -12.58 6.36
C LEU A 100 -2.08 -11.42 7.35
N CYS A 101 -1.62 -10.26 6.88
CA CYS A 101 -1.47 -9.07 7.73
C CYS A 101 -2.84 -8.60 8.26
N GLY A 102 -3.83 -8.48 7.38
CA GLY A 102 -5.20 -8.11 7.75
C GLY A 102 -5.80 -9.07 8.79
N TYR A 103 -5.56 -10.38 8.64
CA TYR A 103 -6.03 -11.38 9.59
C TYR A 103 -5.39 -11.22 10.98
N LEU A 104 -4.07 -11.02 11.04
CA LEU A 104 -3.36 -10.81 12.30
C LEU A 104 -3.78 -9.50 12.98
N CYS A 105 -3.96 -8.43 12.21
CA CYS A 105 -4.49 -7.17 12.70
C CYS A 105 -5.92 -7.31 13.24
N ALA A 106 -6.79 -8.05 12.55
CA ALA A 106 -8.14 -8.32 13.03
C ALA A 106 -8.18 -9.16 14.31
N LYS A 107 -7.15 -9.97 14.58
CA LYS A 107 -7.00 -10.70 15.85
C LYS A 107 -6.41 -9.86 16.99
N ALA A 108 -5.84 -8.70 16.68
CA ALA A 108 -5.32 -7.76 17.67
C ALA A 108 -6.39 -6.84 18.25
N ILE A 109 -7.55 -6.72 17.59
CA ILE A 109 -8.64 -5.88 18.10
C ILE A 109 -9.39 -6.58 19.22
N ILE A 110 -9.76 -5.79 20.22
CA ILE A 110 -10.59 -6.18 21.34
C ILE A 110 -11.87 -5.36 21.25
N CYS A 111 -13.02 -6.03 21.29
CA CYS A 111 -14.31 -5.36 21.37
C CYS A 111 -14.65 -5.19 22.85
N PRO A 112 -14.60 -3.97 23.41
CA PRO A 112 -14.93 -3.75 24.81
C PRO A 112 -16.42 -4.02 25.06
N THR A 113 -16.75 -4.45 26.27
CA THR A 113 -18.13 -4.44 26.76
C THR A 113 -18.63 -3.01 26.96
N GLU A 114 -19.95 -2.81 27.09
CA GLU A 114 -20.53 -1.48 27.31
C GLU A 114 -19.93 -0.79 28.55
N ALA A 115 -19.78 -1.52 29.67
CA ALA A 115 -19.19 -0.99 30.90
C ALA A 115 -17.70 -0.61 30.74
N GLU A 116 -16.93 -1.39 30.00
CA GLU A 116 -15.53 -1.08 29.70
C GLU A 116 -15.41 0.13 28.76
N ALA A 117 -16.30 0.22 27.76
CA ALA A 117 -16.36 1.36 26.85
C ALA A 117 -16.67 2.66 27.62
N GLU A 118 -17.66 2.65 28.51
CA GLU A 118 -17.98 3.80 29.37
C GLU A 118 -16.80 4.20 30.26
N HIS A 119 -16.10 3.22 30.85
CA HIS A 119 -14.91 3.49 31.64
C HIS A 119 -13.80 4.14 30.80
N ILE A 120 -13.53 3.63 29.60
CA ILE A 120 -12.52 4.20 28.69
C ILE A 120 -12.91 5.62 28.24
N ILE A 121 -14.18 5.85 27.91
CA ILE A 121 -14.70 7.20 27.60
C ILE A 121 -14.46 8.12 28.79
N SER A 122 -14.64 7.63 30.02
CA SER A 122 -14.41 8.40 31.26
C SER A 122 -12.95 8.80 31.48
N LEU A 123 -11.99 8.24 30.73
CA LEU A 123 -10.57 8.61 30.75
C LEU A 123 -10.19 9.63 29.66
N ILE A 124 -11.00 9.80 28.61
CA ILE A 124 -10.76 10.78 27.52
C ILE A 124 -10.95 12.20 28.05
N PRO A 125 -10.10 13.22 27.78
CA PRO A 125 -10.34 14.57 28.25
C PRO A 125 -11.76 15.08 27.87
N PRO A 126 -12.51 15.69 28.80
CA PRO A 126 -13.92 16.06 28.57
C PRO A 126 -14.10 17.01 27.37
N GLU A 127 -13.11 17.85 27.08
CA GLU A 127 -13.09 18.74 25.90
C GLU A 127 -13.18 17.98 24.57
N MET A 128 -12.65 16.76 24.51
CA MET A 128 -12.73 15.89 23.33
C MET A 128 -14.03 15.07 23.28
N ARG A 129 -14.77 14.97 24.39
CA ARG A 129 -16.05 14.25 24.47
C ARG A 129 -17.23 15.08 23.98
N VAL A 130 -17.17 16.41 24.16
CA VAL A 130 -18.30 17.33 23.94
C VAL A 130 -18.63 17.53 22.45
N ALA A 131 -17.71 17.20 21.54
CA ALA A 131 -17.91 17.41 20.11
C ALA A 131 -18.69 16.28 19.42
N GLN A 132 -18.71 15.05 19.95
CA GLN A 132 -19.10 13.86 19.18
C GLN A 132 -19.75 12.79 20.06
N HIS A 133 -20.83 12.19 19.58
CA HIS A 133 -21.36 10.91 20.08
C HIS A 133 -20.33 9.80 19.79
N LEU A 134 -19.23 9.77 20.53
CA LEU A 134 -18.13 8.83 20.36
C LEU A 134 -18.58 7.43 20.75
N GLN A 135 -18.83 6.58 19.74
CA GLN A 135 -19.03 5.15 19.94
C GLN A 135 -17.69 4.46 19.81
N ILE A 136 -17.17 3.93 20.92
CA ILE A 136 -15.98 3.08 20.90
C ILE A 136 -16.35 1.78 20.20
N VAL A 137 -15.62 1.47 19.13
CA VAL A 137 -15.88 0.28 18.31
C VAL A 137 -14.94 -0.85 18.71
N TYR A 138 -13.65 -0.57 18.79
CA TYR A 138 -12.65 -1.52 19.28
C TYR A 138 -11.41 -0.82 19.82
N ILE A 139 -10.65 -1.56 20.62
CA ILE A 139 -9.38 -1.13 21.19
C ILE A 139 -8.26 -2.09 20.77
N VAL A 140 -7.03 -1.59 20.74
CA VAL A 140 -5.82 -2.39 20.51
C VAL A 140 -4.87 -2.12 21.65
N ASP A 141 -4.68 -3.11 22.53
CA ASP A 141 -3.73 -3.04 23.63
C ASP A 141 -2.36 -3.56 23.16
N PHE A 142 -1.36 -2.68 23.09
CA PHE A 142 -0.02 -3.03 22.62
C PHE A 142 0.77 -3.93 23.60
N ASN A 143 0.29 -4.14 24.82
CA ASN A 143 0.88 -5.12 25.73
C ASN A 143 0.50 -6.55 25.40
N GLN A 144 -0.63 -6.76 24.72
CA GLN A 144 -1.10 -8.09 24.36
C GLN A 144 -0.26 -8.73 23.27
N PHE A 145 -0.13 -10.06 23.37
CA PHE A 145 0.62 -10.86 22.42
C PHE A 145 0.11 -10.70 20.98
N ASN A 146 -1.21 -10.71 20.76
CA ASN A 146 -1.81 -10.57 19.43
C ASN A 146 -1.47 -9.22 18.78
N SER A 147 -1.53 -8.12 19.55
CA SER A 147 -1.17 -6.78 19.07
C SER A 147 0.32 -6.70 18.70
N LYS A 148 1.20 -7.24 19.56
CA LYS A 148 2.63 -7.34 19.26
C LYS A 148 2.87 -8.15 17.98
N MET A 149 2.22 -9.29 17.83
CA MET A 149 2.31 -10.12 16.63
C MET A 149 1.83 -9.39 15.37
N SER A 150 0.75 -8.61 15.47
CA SER A 150 0.25 -7.83 14.34
C SER A 150 1.22 -6.73 13.90
N ILE A 151 1.86 -6.03 14.86
CA ILE A 151 2.91 -5.04 14.58
C ILE A 151 4.10 -5.72 13.91
N TRP A 152 4.58 -6.84 14.47
CA TRP A 152 5.70 -7.58 13.90
C TRP A 152 5.42 -8.06 12.48
N ALA A 153 4.23 -8.59 12.23
CA ALA A 153 3.82 -9.02 10.90
C ALA A 153 3.83 -7.86 9.89
N LEU A 154 3.26 -6.71 10.27
CA LEU A 154 3.26 -5.51 9.43
C LEU A 154 4.70 -5.06 9.13
N TRP A 155 5.57 -5.02 10.15
CA TRP A 155 6.99 -4.69 9.98
C TRP A 155 7.71 -5.63 9.02
N VAL A 156 7.56 -6.94 9.21
CA VAL A 156 8.21 -7.96 8.36
C VAL A 156 7.71 -7.87 6.92
N VAL A 157 6.40 -7.74 6.70
CA VAL A 157 5.82 -7.61 5.35
C VAL A 157 6.30 -6.33 4.67
N CYS A 158 6.32 -5.19 5.38
CA CYS A 158 6.83 -3.93 4.86
C CYS A 158 8.32 -4.02 4.50
N LEU A 159 9.14 -4.63 5.36
CA LEU A 159 10.57 -4.79 5.14
C LEU A 159 10.84 -5.67 3.90
N ILE A 160 10.24 -6.86 3.83
CA ILE A 160 10.40 -7.79 2.70
C ILE A 160 9.95 -7.13 1.40
N SER A 161 8.78 -6.45 1.40
CA SER A 161 8.25 -5.78 0.22
C SER A 161 9.17 -4.65 -0.25
N THR A 162 9.74 -3.87 0.68
CA THR A 162 10.67 -2.78 0.38
C THR A 162 11.98 -3.32 -0.21
N LEU A 163 12.59 -4.32 0.44
CA LEU A 163 13.84 -4.93 -0.04
C LEU A 163 13.66 -5.57 -1.43
N THR A 164 12.55 -6.28 -1.64
CA THR A 164 12.22 -6.90 -2.94
C THR A 164 12.01 -5.82 -4.01
N THR A 165 11.36 -4.71 -3.67
CA THR A 165 11.18 -3.56 -4.56
C THR A 165 12.52 -2.95 -4.99
N ILE A 166 13.42 -2.72 -4.02
CA ILE A 166 14.76 -2.18 -4.29
C ILE A 166 15.54 -3.14 -5.21
N ALA A 167 15.51 -4.44 -4.96
CA ALA A 167 16.19 -5.44 -5.79
C ALA A 167 15.72 -5.38 -7.25
N TYR A 168 14.40 -5.40 -7.50
CA TYR A 168 13.85 -5.29 -8.86
C TYR A 168 14.14 -3.94 -9.51
N TRP A 169 14.20 -2.85 -8.73
CA TRP A 169 14.54 -1.54 -9.25
C TRP A 169 15.99 -1.49 -9.74
N ILE A 170 16.94 -1.97 -8.94
CA ILE A 170 18.37 -2.03 -9.33
C ILE A 170 18.52 -2.90 -10.58
N GLU A 171 17.93 -4.09 -10.60
CA GLU A 171 18.09 -5.02 -11.73
C GLU A 171 17.44 -4.49 -13.03
N SER A 172 16.25 -3.88 -12.92
CA SER A 172 15.60 -3.22 -14.05
C SER A 172 16.45 -2.06 -14.58
N HIS A 173 17.01 -1.24 -13.70
CA HIS A 173 17.84 -0.12 -14.12
C HIS A 173 19.10 -0.58 -14.84
N HIS A 174 19.81 -1.55 -14.28
CA HIS A 174 21.02 -2.11 -14.86
C HIS A 174 20.76 -2.68 -16.26
N ARG A 175 19.66 -3.41 -16.45
CA ARG A 175 19.28 -3.94 -17.77
C ARG A 175 18.91 -2.87 -18.78
N VAL A 176 18.24 -1.80 -18.37
CA VAL A 176 17.94 -0.67 -19.27
C VAL A 176 19.22 0.01 -19.76
N VAL A 177 20.22 0.14 -18.89
CA VAL A 177 21.53 0.71 -19.25
C VAL A 177 22.30 -0.22 -20.19
N GLN A 178 22.25 -1.53 -19.96
CA GLN A 178 22.99 -2.51 -20.77
C GLN A 178 22.31 -2.86 -22.11
N ASN A 179 20.97 -2.90 -22.18
CA ASN A 179 20.26 -3.34 -23.36
C ASN A 179 19.80 -2.17 -24.24
N ARG A 180 20.48 -1.97 -25.38
CA ARG A 180 19.99 -1.14 -26.51
C ARG A 180 18.77 -1.72 -27.24
N LEU A 181 18.30 -2.91 -26.84
CA LEU A 181 17.29 -3.72 -27.55
C LEU A 181 15.84 -3.48 -27.09
N ALA A 182 15.60 -2.59 -26.12
CA ALA A 182 14.24 -2.26 -25.73
C ALA A 182 13.57 -1.44 -26.84
N SER A 183 12.49 -1.97 -27.43
CA SER A 183 11.63 -1.20 -28.36
C SER A 183 11.29 0.17 -27.77
N GLY A 184 11.27 1.22 -28.60
CA GLY A 184 10.89 2.57 -28.16
C GLY A 184 9.55 2.65 -27.43
N LYS A 185 8.62 1.72 -27.68
CA LYS A 185 7.36 1.58 -26.92
C LYS A 185 7.60 1.08 -25.49
N THR A 186 8.47 0.10 -25.30
CA THR A 186 8.86 -0.43 -23.99
C THR A 186 9.64 0.62 -23.18
N LEU A 187 10.53 1.37 -23.85
CA LEU A 187 11.28 2.46 -23.23
C LEU A 187 10.33 3.58 -22.78
N LYS A 188 9.39 4.03 -23.63
CA LYS A 188 8.38 5.04 -23.28
C LYS A 188 7.53 4.63 -22.08
N ILE A 189 7.07 3.38 -22.04
CA ILE A 189 6.31 2.85 -20.90
C ILE A 189 7.18 2.89 -19.63
N ASN A 190 8.42 2.42 -19.68
CA ASN A 190 9.31 2.44 -18.52
C ASN A 190 9.64 3.88 -18.06
N THR A 191 9.79 4.83 -18.98
CA THR A 191 10.01 6.25 -18.69
C THR A 191 8.79 6.90 -18.02
N GLN A 192 7.57 6.64 -18.53
CA GLN A 192 6.32 7.12 -17.90
C GLN A 192 6.19 6.60 -16.46
N PHE A 193 6.60 5.35 -16.24
CA PHE A 193 6.61 4.72 -14.93
C PHE A 193 7.71 5.23 -13.99
N ARG A 194 8.86 5.69 -14.52
CA ARG A 194 9.88 6.41 -13.72
C ARG A 194 9.38 7.78 -13.28
N ILE A 195 8.79 8.55 -14.19
CA ILE A 195 8.31 9.91 -13.90
C ILE A 195 7.09 9.90 -12.98
N GLY A 196 6.16 8.95 -13.14
CA GLY A 196 4.91 8.91 -12.37
C GLY A 196 4.99 8.29 -10.97
N LEU A 197 6.02 7.48 -10.66
CA LEU A 197 6.15 6.76 -9.37
C LEU A 197 7.44 7.12 -8.60
N VAL A 198 8.42 7.74 -9.24
CA VAL A 198 9.67 8.22 -8.62
C VAL A 198 9.81 9.76 -8.64
N PRO A 199 8.84 10.56 -8.15
CA PRO A 199 9.17 11.95 -7.79
C PRO A 199 9.75 12.09 -6.37
N ILE A 200 9.67 11.08 -5.49
CA ILE A 200 9.85 11.34 -4.05
C ILE A 200 11.21 10.89 -3.48
N PHE A 201 11.92 9.95 -4.09
CA PHE A 201 13.24 9.55 -3.59
C PHE A 201 14.22 9.30 -4.74
N VAL A 202 15.13 10.26 -4.94
CA VAL A 202 16.36 10.13 -5.75
C VAL A 202 16.12 9.84 -7.23
N THR A 203 15.81 10.87 -8.02
CA THR A 203 16.14 10.86 -9.45
C THR A 203 17.33 11.79 -9.70
N PRO A 204 18.53 11.27 -10.03
CA PRO A 204 19.51 12.08 -10.72
C PRO A 204 18.92 12.46 -12.09
N SER A 205 19.02 13.73 -12.43
CA SER A 205 18.60 14.33 -13.71
C SER A 205 19.11 13.50 -14.90
N MET A 206 18.20 12.98 -15.73
CA MET A 206 18.54 12.21 -16.95
C MET A 206 18.89 13.10 -18.16
N LYS A 207 19.49 14.28 -17.96
CA LYS A 207 20.00 15.08 -19.09
C LYS A 207 21.18 14.39 -19.81
N ASP A 208 21.80 13.38 -19.21
CA ASP A 208 23.06 12.81 -19.72
C ASP A 208 22.94 11.40 -20.33
N VAL A 209 21.75 10.81 -20.45
CA VAL A 209 21.58 9.39 -20.87
C VAL A 209 20.89 9.22 -22.23
N ILE A 210 20.35 10.29 -22.82
CA ILE A 210 19.82 10.26 -24.18
C ILE A 210 20.83 10.97 -25.09
N PRO A 211 21.62 10.25 -25.91
CA PRO A 211 22.21 10.91 -27.06
C PRO A 211 21.04 11.36 -27.94
N VAL A 212 20.81 12.68 -27.98
CA VAL A 212 19.97 13.28 -29.01
C VAL A 212 20.67 12.95 -30.32
N GLU A 213 20.15 11.95 -31.03
CA GLU A 213 20.48 11.72 -32.42
C GLU A 213 20.01 12.99 -33.15
N LYS A 214 20.95 13.91 -33.37
CA LYS A 214 20.74 15.07 -34.25
C LYS A 214 20.39 14.47 -35.61
N THR A 215 19.11 14.53 -35.92
CA THR A 215 18.61 14.24 -37.26
C THR A 215 19.00 15.44 -38.12
N ASP A 216 19.66 15.15 -39.24
CA ASP A 216 20.21 16.13 -40.18
C ASP A 216 19.17 17.15 -40.65
N GLU A 217 19.33 18.41 -40.25
CA GLU A 217 18.75 19.57 -40.93
C GLU A 217 19.76 20.74 -40.87
N GLU A 218 20.89 20.61 -41.57
CA GLU A 218 21.65 21.77 -42.07
C GLU A 218 22.09 21.47 -43.51
N MET A 219 21.11 21.53 -44.42
CA MET A 219 21.34 22.03 -45.78
C MET A 219 20.23 23.04 -46.04
N VAL A 220 20.50 24.34 -45.86
CA VAL A 220 20.31 25.42 -46.85
C VAL A 220 21.01 26.68 -46.30
N GLU A 221 21.78 27.33 -47.18
CA GLU A 221 22.18 28.77 -47.24
C GLU A 221 23.68 29.05 -47.15
N GLY A 222 24.27 29.40 -48.32
CA GLY A 222 25.58 30.06 -48.46
C GLY A 222 26.44 29.51 -49.57
#